data_AF-A0A4P5Q7E0-F1
#
_entry.id   AF-A0A4P5Q7E0-F1
#
_cell.length_a   1.000
_cell.length_b   1.000
_cell.length_c   1.000
_cell.angle_alpha   90.00
_cell.angle_beta   90.00
_cell.angle_gamma   90.00
#
_symmetry.space_group_name_H-M   'P 1'
#
loop_
_entity.id
_entity.type
_entity.pdbx_description
1 polymer ?
#
loop_
_entity_poly.entity_id
_entity_poly.type
_entity_poly.pdbx_seq_one_letter_code
_entity_poly.pdbx_strand_id
1 'polypeptide(L)' 'MQAGESDFSVACIAATVCDTNGACQITVSIVVPFSKLEQTTPDLRQLVQLSAENIETRLGWRKP' A
#
# COMPACT_ATOMS: atom_id res chain seq x y z
N MET A 1 18.21 26.34 -20.11
CA MET A 1 18.15 24.97 -20.67
C MET A 1 18.62 24.02 -19.58
N GLN A 2 17.70 23.44 -18.82
CA GLN A 2 18.03 22.35 -17.90
C GLN A 2 17.51 21.08 -18.56
N ALA A 3 18.40 20.39 -19.27
CA ALA A 3 18.17 19.04 -19.77
C ALA A 3 18.42 18.08 -18.60
N GLY A 4 17.34 17.49 -18.12
CA GLY A 4 17.30 16.56 -17.01
C GLY A 4 15.87 16.14 -16.80
N GLU A 5 15.20 15.69 -17.87
CA GLU A 5 13.99 14.88 -17.77
C GLU A 5 14.37 13.57 -17.09
N SER A 6 14.46 13.60 -15.77
CA SER A 6 14.47 12.39 -14.99
C SER A 6 13.01 12.09 -14.72
N ASP A 7 12.52 11.10 -15.47
CA ASP A 7 11.18 10.52 -15.41
C ASP A 7 10.94 9.90 -14.02
N PHE A 8 10.85 10.73 -12.97
CA PHE A 8 10.57 10.29 -11.60
C PHE A 8 9.07 9.99 -11.47
N SER A 9 8.55 9.14 -12.35
CA SER A 9 7.21 8.60 -12.25
C SER A 9 7.17 7.74 -10.99
N VAL A 10 6.43 8.20 -9.98
CA VAL A 10 6.14 7.45 -8.75
C VAL A 10 4.76 6.83 -8.86
N ALA A 11 4.58 5.71 -8.16
CA ALA A 11 3.31 5.04 -8.01
C ALA A 11 2.94 4.91 -6.54
N CYS A 12 1.64 4.94 -6.27
CA CYS A 12 1.06 4.71 -4.96
C CYS A 12 0.31 3.38 -4.98
N ILE A 13 0.64 2.49 -4.06
CA ILE A 13 -0.10 1.24 -3.81
C ILE A 13 -0.76 1.39 -2.44
N ALA A 14 -2.09 1.33 -2.38
CA ALA A 14 -2.85 1.58 -1.17
C ALA A 14 -3.78 0.40 -0.83
N ALA A 15 -4.01 0.20 0.46
CA ALA A 15 -5.00 -0.72 1.00
C ALA A 15 -5.86 -0.01 2.06
N THR A 16 -7.13 -0.38 2.12
CA THR A 16 -8.08 0.10 3.12
C THR A 16 -7.98 -0.77 4.37
N VAL A 17 -7.96 -0.12 5.53
CA VAL A 17 -8.10 -0.75 6.84
C VAL A 17 -9.57 -0.62 7.23
N CYS A 18 -10.27 -1.74 7.36
CA CYS A 18 -11.69 -1.77 7.65
C CYS A 18 -11.96 -2.20 9.10
N ASP A 19 -13.03 -1.66 9.69
CA ASP A 19 -13.54 -2.14 10.98
C ASP A 19 -14.37 -3.43 10.85
N THR A 20 -14.94 -3.90 11.96
CA THR A 20 -15.79 -5.11 12.00
C THR A 20 -17.07 -5.00 11.17
N ASN A 21 -17.50 -3.79 10.84
CA ASN A 21 -18.69 -3.53 9.99
C ASN A 21 -18.31 -3.39 8.52
N GLY A 22 -17.02 -3.51 8.18
CA GLY A 22 -16.50 -3.29 6.83
C GLY A 22 -16.36 -1.81 6.46
N ALA A 23 -16.50 -0.89 7.42
CA ALA A 23 -16.30 0.53 7.13
C ALA A 23 -14.80 0.83 7.07
N CYS A 24 -14.37 1.54 6.03
CA CYS A 24 -12.99 1.99 5.90
C CYS A 24 -12.69 3.08 6.92
N GLN A 25 -11.83 2.79 7.88
CA GLN A 25 -11.43 3.73 8.93
C GLN A 25 -10.11 4.44 8.58
N ILE A 26 -9.20 3.72 7.91
CA ILE A 26 -7.85 4.22 7.60
C ILE A 26 -7.46 3.71 6.20
N THR A 27 -6.63 4.48 5.49
CA THR A 27 -5.94 4.00 4.28
C THR A 27 -4.45 3.99 4.53
N VAL A 28 -3.81 2.85 4.25
CA VAL A 28 -2.35 2.73 4.27
C VAL A 28 -1.83 2.64 2.85
N SER A 29 -0.68 3.25 2.59
CA SER A 29 -0.06 3.22 1.27
C SER A 29 1.45 3.15 1.34
N ILE A 30 2.03 2.61 0.28
CA ILE A 30 3.45 2.67 -0.01
C ILE A 30 3.65 3.44 -1.31
N VAL A 31 4.62 4.35 -1.31
CA VAL A 31 5.01 5.14 -2.48
C VAL A 31 6.34 4.61 -2.99
N VAL A 32 6.37 4.22 -4.26
CA VAL A 32 7.52 3.58 -4.90
C VAL A 32 7.75 4.17 -6.30
N PRO A 33 8.94 4.03 -6.89
CA PRO A 33 9.12 4.29 -8.32
C PRO A 33 8.17 3.41 -9.16
N PHE A 34 7.64 3.95 -10.25
CA PHE A 34 6.68 3.26 -11.12
C PHE A 34 7.21 1.91 -11.62
N SER A 35 8.52 1.80 -11.88
CA SER A 35 9.19 0.57 -12.27
C SER A 35 9.05 -0.58 -11.26
N LYS A 36 8.72 -0.29 -10.00
CA LYS A 36 8.47 -1.32 -8.97
C LYS A 36 7.05 -1.86 -8.97
N LEU A 37 6.12 -1.30 -9.75
CA LEU A 37 4.74 -1.81 -9.83
C LEU A 37 4.65 -3.21 -10.43
N GLU A 38 5.57 -3.56 -11.32
CA GLU A 38 5.63 -4.86 -12.00
C GLU A 38 6.53 -5.86 -11.26
N GLN A 39 7.20 -5.43 -10.19
CA GLN A 39 8.02 -6.32 -9.36
C GLN A 39 7.13 -7.31 -8.60
N THR A 40 7.35 -8.60 -8.83
CA THR A 40 6.59 -9.69 -8.18
C THR A 40 7.24 -10.19 -6.89
N THR A 41 8.52 -9.88 -6.66
CA THR A 41 9.27 -10.31 -5.47
C THR A 41 10.10 -9.17 -4.87
N PRO A 42 9.83 -8.75 -3.63
CA PRO A 42 8.59 -9.00 -2.90
C PRO A 42 7.37 -8.41 -3.62
N ASP A 43 6.21 -9.05 -3.48
CA ASP A 43 4.93 -8.53 -3.97
C ASP A 43 4.49 -7.35 -3.08
N LEU A 44 4.71 -6.14 -3.59
CA LEU A 44 4.41 -4.91 -2.89
C LEU A 44 2.90 -4.71 -2.64
N ARG A 45 2.04 -5.27 -3.51
CA ARG A 45 0.58 -5.22 -3.34
C ARG A 45 0.16 -6.11 -2.19
N GLN A 46 0.71 -7.32 -2.14
CA GLN A 46 0.47 -8.24 -1.02
C GLN A 46 0.96 -7.65 0.30
N LEU A 47 2.12 -6.99 0.31
CA LEU A 47 2.68 -6.39 1.51
C LEU A 47 1.84 -5.22 2.06
N VAL A 48 1.32 -4.35 1.20
CA VAL A 48 0.46 -3.25 1.67
C VAL A 48 -0.87 -3.78 2.19
N GLN A 49 -1.42 -4.82 1.55
CA GLN A 49 -2.62 -5.51 2.02
C GLN A 49 -2.37 -6.11 3.40
N LEU A 50 -1.32 -6.93 3.57
CA LEU A 50 -0.96 -7.56 4.85
C LEU A 50 -0.73 -6.52 5.95
N SER A 51 -0.16 -5.36 5.60
CA SER A 51 -0.01 -4.25 6.53
C SER A 51 -1.35 -3.73 7.02
N ALA A 52 -2.35 -3.61 6.13
CA ALA A 52 -3.71 -3.26 6.54
C ALA A 52 -4.31 -4.33 7.46
N GLU A 53 -4.21 -5.62 7.12
CA GLU A 53 -4.76 -6.72 7.93
C GLU A 53 -4.12 -6.80 9.33
N ASN A 54 -2.83 -6.51 9.42
CA ASN A 54 -2.13 -6.43 10.69
C ASN A 54 -2.64 -5.29 11.58
N ILE A 55 -2.98 -4.14 10.97
CA ILE A 55 -3.58 -3.02 11.70
C ILE A 55 -4.99 -3.41 12.17
N GLU A 56 -5.81 -3.99 11.29
CA GLU A 56 -7.15 -4.49 11.65
C GLU A 56 -7.07 -5.48 12.82
N THR A 57 -6.11 -6.40 12.78
CA THR A 57 -5.90 -7.40 13.84
C THR A 57 -5.48 -6.75 15.16
N ARG A 58 -4.55 -5.79 15.12
CA ARG A 58 -4.09 -5.05 16.31
C ARG A 58 -5.17 -4.17 16.93
N LEU A 59 -6.08 -3.65 16.11
CA LEU A 59 -7.23 -2.86 16.56
C LEU A 59 -8.41 -3.73 17.00
N GLY A 60 -8.31 -5.05 16.88
CA GLY A 60 -9.38 -6.00 17.22
C GLY A 60 -10.53 -6.05 16.22
N TRP A 61 -10.34 -5.48 15.03
CA TRP A 61 -11.33 -5.46 13.95
C TRP A 61 -11.29 -6.71 13.08
N ARG A 62 -10.17 -7.43 13.12
CA ARG A 62 -9.99 -8.72 12.47
C ARG A 62 -9.46 -9.73 13.47
N LYS A 63 -9.94 -10.97 13.36
CA LYS A 63 -9.41 -12.09 14.16
C LYS A 63 -8.17 -12.65 13.47
N PRO A 64 -7.14 -13.04 14.23
CA PRO A 64 -5.93 -13.67 13.68
C PRO A 64 -6.22 -15.04 13.06
#